data_AF-A0A3N5QNQ5-F1
#
_entry.id   AF-A0A3N5QNQ5-F1
#
_cell.length_a   1.000
_cell.length_b   1.000
_cell.length_c   1.000
_cell.angle_alpha   90.00
_cell.angle_beta   90.00
_cell.angle_gamma   90.00
#
_symmetry.space_group_name_H-M   'P 1'
#
loop_
_entity.id
_entity.type
_entity.pdbx_description
1 polymer ?
#
loop_
_entity_poly.entity_id
_entity_poly.type
_entity_poly.pdbx_seq_one_letter_code
_entity_poly.pdbx_strand_id
1 'polypeptide(L)'
;MMLKNLIPKEEKYFEDFNEMISHISDMAKYTNQLFSSEVIDHSLLLKIKPLEQRCDELSSKIIKRLNKTFITPFDREDIFALVKRLSAISDMLLGAANRVETFNITGKIKYTDKISSIIFQQIKELGIAIQDIKARRINECKAVNDLEAEADKIYQQA
;
A
#
# COMPACT_ATOMS: atom_id res chain seq x y z
N MET A 1 26.58 13.72 -17.62
CA MET A 1 25.11 13.79 -17.48
C MET A 1 24.39 13.05 -18.64
N MET A 2 24.76 11.80 -18.96
CA MET A 2 24.24 11.09 -20.15
C MET A 2 23.59 9.72 -19.87
N LEU A 3 23.68 9.19 -18.65
CA LEU A 3 23.12 7.86 -18.33
C LEU A 3 21.61 7.85 -18.05
N LYS A 4 20.97 9.01 -17.82
CA LYS A 4 19.53 9.09 -17.49
C LYS A 4 18.59 8.69 -18.65
N ASN A 5 19.08 8.62 -19.88
CA ASN A 5 18.30 8.23 -21.06
C ASN A 5 18.49 6.76 -21.47
N LEU A 6 19.25 5.97 -20.71
CA LEU A 6 19.57 4.57 -21.03
C LEU A 6 18.80 3.53 -20.22
N ILE A 7 18.02 3.95 -19.19
CA ILE A 7 17.14 3.04 -18.47
C ILE A 7 15.93 2.75 -19.35
N PRO A 8 15.65 1.48 -19.71
CA PRO A 8 14.43 1.14 -20.43
C PRO A 8 13.22 1.65 -19.64
N LYS A 9 12.29 2.35 -20.30
CA LYS A 9 11.09 2.89 -19.63
C LYS A 9 10.32 1.81 -18.86
N GLU A 10 10.43 0.57 -19.30
CA GLU A 10 9.92 -0.65 -18.65
C GLU A 10 10.45 -0.86 -17.23
N GLU A 11 11.76 -0.70 -17.00
CA GLU A 11 12.36 -0.90 -15.67
C GLU A 11 11.85 0.12 -14.65
N LYS A 12 11.58 1.35 -15.11
CA LYS A 12 11.12 2.43 -14.25
C LYS A 12 9.71 2.19 -13.67
N TYR A 13 8.84 1.45 -14.36
CA TYR A 13 7.53 1.09 -13.79
C TYR A 13 7.68 0.16 -12.59
N PHE A 14 8.49 -0.89 -12.72
CA PHE A 14 8.73 -1.84 -11.63
C PHE A 14 9.42 -1.19 -10.43
N GLU A 15 10.39 -0.30 -10.67
CA GLU A 15 11.01 0.50 -9.59
C GLU A 15 9.97 1.35 -8.85
N ASP A 16 9.12 2.08 -9.57
CA ASP A 16 8.12 2.93 -8.92
C ASP A 16 7.05 2.10 -8.18
N PHE A 17 6.67 0.91 -8.67
CA PHE A 17 5.78 0.00 -7.94
C PHE A 17 6.41 -0.51 -6.63
N ASN A 18 7.69 -0.88 -6.69
CA ASN A 18 8.44 -1.32 -5.51
C ASN A 18 8.59 -0.18 -4.48
N GLU A 19 8.83 1.04 -4.94
CA GLU A 19 8.88 2.22 -4.08
C GLU A 19 7.52 2.48 -3.42
N MET A 20 6.43 2.41 -4.20
CA MET A 20 5.07 2.60 -3.71
C MET A 20 4.67 1.56 -2.67
N ILE A 21 4.91 0.26 -2.92
CA ILE A 21 4.56 -0.80 -1.96
C ILE A 21 5.45 -0.76 -0.71
N SER A 22 6.68 -0.24 -0.80
CA SER A 22 7.52 0.01 0.36
C SER A 22 6.93 1.10 1.26
N HIS A 23 6.44 2.21 0.69
CA HIS A 23 5.75 3.24 1.46
C HIS A 23 4.45 2.73 2.09
N ILE A 24 3.65 1.97 1.35
CA ILE A 24 2.43 1.33 1.87
C ILE A 24 2.76 0.36 3.01
N SER A 25 3.88 -0.38 2.92
CA SER A 25 4.35 -1.27 3.99
C SER A 25 4.72 -0.52 5.27
N ASP A 26 5.39 0.64 5.15
CA ASP A 26 5.69 1.50 6.29
C ASP A 26 4.41 2.10 6.90
N MET A 27 3.45 2.53 6.06
CA MET A 27 2.15 2.99 6.52
C MET A 27 1.42 1.90 7.29
N ALA A 28 1.34 0.69 6.74
CA ALA A 28 0.69 -0.46 7.38
C ALA A 28 1.33 -0.80 8.73
N LYS A 29 2.66 -0.72 8.84
CA LYS A 29 3.38 -0.89 10.09
C LYS A 29 2.96 0.17 11.12
N TYR A 30 2.91 1.45 10.76
CA TYR A 30 2.50 2.52 11.68
C TYR A 30 1.02 2.44 12.05
N THR A 31 0.15 2.10 11.09
CA THR A 31 -1.27 1.87 11.33
C THR A 31 -1.49 0.68 12.27
N ASN A 32 -0.74 -0.41 12.11
CA ASN A 32 -0.77 -1.55 13.03
C ASN A 32 -0.28 -1.15 14.43
N GLN A 33 0.79 -0.34 14.55
CA GLN A 33 1.23 0.17 15.85
C GLN A 33 0.15 1.05 16.51
N LEU A 34 -0.53 1.90 15.74
CA LEU A 34 -1.60 2.76 16.22
C LEU A 34 -2.75 1.94 16.82
N PHE A 35 -3.23 0.92 16.10
CA PHE A 35 -4.38 0.12 16.51
C PHE A 35 -4.06 -1.03 17.48
N SER A 36 -2.78 -1.36 17.66
CA SER A 36 -2.33 -2.35 18.65
C SER A 36 -2.04 -1.75 20.04
N SER A 37 -2.02 -0.42 20.15
CA SER A 37 -1.67 0.26 21.40
C SER A 37 -2.88 0.39 22.34
N GLU A 38 -2.66 0.23 23.64
CA GLU A 38 -3.70 0.45 24.66
C GLU A 38 -4.09 1.94 24.78
N VAL A 39 -3.11 2.82 24.56
CA VAL A 39 -3.27 4.26 24.48
C VAL A 39 -2.82 4.71 23.10
N ILE A 40 -3.64 5.52 22.44
CA ILE A 40 -3.38 6.02 21.09
C ILE A 40 -2.18 6.98 21.09
N ASP A 41 -1.14 6.66 20.32
CA ASP A 41 -0.02 7.56 20.02
C ASP A 41 -0.29 8.37 18.74
N HIS A 42 -0.75 9.60 18.91
CA HIS A 42 -1.02 10.51 17.79
C HIS A 42 0.23 10.87 16.96
N SER A 43 1.45 10.66 17.48
CA SER A 43 2.68 10.91 16.71
C SER A 43 2.81 9.97 15.51
N LEU A 44 2.12 8.83 15.52
CA LEU A 44 2.09 7.89 14.40
C LEU A 44 1.37 8.48 13.17
N LEU A 45 0.35 9.32 13.36
CA LEU A 45 -0.35 9.99 12.25
C LEU A 45 0.61 10.92 11.47
N LEU A 46 1.51 11.60 12.18
CA LEU A 46 2.55 12.44 11.58
C LEU A 46 3.56 11.66 10.73
N LYS A 47 3.67 10.34 10.93
CA LYS A 47 4.50 9.45 10.11
C LYS A 47 3.74 8.88 8.91
N ILE A 48 2.43 8.64 9.05
CA ILE A 48 1.59 8.05 7.99
C ILE A 48 1.32 9.06 6.88
N LYS A 49 0.95 10.31 7.22
CA LYS A 49 0.54 11.32 6.24
C LYS A 49 1.60 11.63 5.17
N PRO A 50 2.90 11.81 5.50
CA PRO A 50 3.93 12.04 4.47
C PRO A 50 4.18 10.83 3.56
N LEU A 51 3.85 9.61 4.01
CA LEU A 51 4.00 8.40 3.18
C LEU A 51 2.86 8.28 2.17
N GLU A 52 1.64 8.62 2.57
CA GLU A 52 0.49 8.69 1.65
C GLU A 52 0.75 9.72 0.55
N GLN A 53 1.22 10.92 0.90
CA GLN A 53 1.54 11.94 -0.08
C GLN A 53 2.59 11.46 -1.11
N ARG A 54 3.59 10.68 -0.67
CA ARG A 54 4.58 10.07 -1.57
C ARG A 54 3.94 9.03 -2.49
N CYS A 55 2.98 8.25 -2.00
CA CYS A 55 2.22 7.30 -2.82
C CYS A 55 1.41 8.03 -3.91
N ASP A 56 0.78 9.15 -3.56
CA ASP A 56 0.04 10.01 -4.50
C ASP A 56 0.94 10.65 -5.57
N GLU A 57 2.10 11.15 -5.15
CA GLU A 57 3.11 11.70 -6.05
C GLU A 57 3.63 10.64 -7.03
N LEU A 58 3.90 9.42 -6.55
CA LEU A 58 4.28 8.28 -7.38
C LEU A 58 3.15 7.88 -8.33
N SER A 59 1.92 7.78 -7.85
CA SER A 59 0.73 7.48 -8.66
C SER A 59 0.57 8.48 -9.81
N SER A 60 0.64 9.78 -9.52
CA SER A 60 0.61 10.86 -10.52
C SER A 60 1.75 10.74 -11.53
N LYS A 61 2.98 10.46 -11.05
CA LYS A 61 4.18 10.30 -11.87
C LYS A 61 4.07 9.10 -12.83
N ILE A 62 3.60 7.95 -12.35
CA ILE A 62 3.43 6.74 -13.16
C ILE A 62 2.36 6.98 -14.23
N ILE A 63 1.21 7.53 -13.87
CA ILE A 63 0.11 7.82 -14.82
C ILE A 63 0.57 8.81 -15.90
N LYS A 64 1.29 9.87 -15.52
CA LYS A 64 1.87 10.83 -16.49
C LYS A 64 2.87 10.17 -17.43
N ARG A 65 3.67 9.20 -16.95
CA ARG A 65 4.58 8.43 -17.79
C ARG A 65 3.82 7.51 -18.74
N LEU A 66 2.79 6.83 -18.24
CA LEU A 66 1.94 5.93 -19.01
C LEU A 66 1.35 6.67 -20.22
N ASN A 67 0.79 7.86 -20.00
CA ASN A 67 0.20 8.70 -21.07
C ASN A 67 1.21 9.18 -22.13
N LYS A 68 2.51 9.17 -21.83
CA LYS A 68 3.59 9.63 -22.73
C LYS A 68 4.46 8.49 -23.27
N THR A 69 4.06 7.25 -23.02
CA THR A 69 4.83 6.06 -23.39
C THR A 69 4.03 5.26 -24.40
N PHE A 70 4.63 4.94 -25.55
CA PHE A 70 3.95 4.14 -26.58
C PHE A 70 4.03 2.64 -26.27
N ILE A 71 5.21 2.15 -25.87
CA ILE A 71 5.47 0.73 -25.54
C ILE A 71 5.55 0.56 -24.02
N THR A 72 4.71 -0.29 -23.45
CA THR A 72 4.63 -0.58 -22.00
C THR A 72 5.12 -2.00 -21.69
N PRO A 73 5.65 -2.26 -20.48
CA PRO A 73 6.21 -3.57 -20.12
C PRO A 73 5.16 -4.70 -20.08
N PHE A 74 3.89 -4.34 -19.86
CA PHE A 74 2.72 -5.19 -19.94
C PHE A 74 1.51 -4.31 -20.26
N ASP A 75 0.30 -4.87 -20.20
CA ASP A 75 -0.92 -4.17 -20.56
C ASP A 75 -1.07 -2.82 -19.82
N ARG A 76 -1.46 -1.80 -20.57
CA ARG A 76 -1.57 -0.43 -20.09
C ARG A 76 -2.68 -0.27 -19.05
N GLU A 77 -3.81 -0.93 -19.28
CA GLU A 77 -4.97 -0.89 -18.39
C GLU A 77 -4.62 -1.57 -17.07
N ASP A 78 -3.84 -2.65 -17.11
CA ASP A 78 -3.31 -3.32 -15.92
C ASP A 78 -2.34 -2.42 -15.14
N ILE A 79 -1.41 -1.72 -15.81
CA ILE A 79 -0.52 -0.74 -15.14
C ILE A 79 -1.36 0.33 -14.43
N PHE A 80 -2.35 0.89 -15.14
CA PHE A 80 -3.21 1.93 -14.58
C PHE A 80 -4.02 1.42 -13.38
N ALA A 81 -4.63 0.25 -13.52
CA ALA A 81 -5.43 -0.38 -12.47
C ALA A 81 -4.57 -0.72 -11.24
N LEU A 82 -3.36 -1.25 -11.44
CA LEU A 82 -2.42 -1.57 -10.37
C LEU A 82 -2.07 -0.32 -9.55
N VAL A 83 -1.67 0.76 -10.23
CA VAL A 83 -1.34 2.04 -9.56
C VAL A 83 -2.53 2.57 -8.77
N LYS A 84 -3.72 2.56 -9.37
CA LYS A 84 -4.94 3.03 -8.69
C LYS A 84 -5.28 2.21 -7.45
N ARG A 85 -5.14 0.88 -7.52
CA ARG A 85 -5.40 -0.01 -6.39
C ARG A 85 -4.37 0.16 -5.27
N LEU A 86 -3.09 0.30 -5.60
CA LEU A 86 -2.05 0.59 -4.61
C LEU A 86 -2.30 1.94 -3.90
N SER A 87 -2.70 2.99 -4.66
CA SER A 87 -3.05 4.31 -4.11
C SER A 87 -4.25 4.19 -3.16
N ALA A 88 -5.29 3.43 -3.56
CA ALA A 88 -6.46 3.25 -2.70
C ALA A 88 -6.08 2.61 -1.34
N ILE A 89 -5.10 1.69 -1.30
CA ILE A 89 -4.63 1.11 -0.04
C ILE A 89 -3.97 2.18 0.84
N SER A 90 -3.10 3.04 0.30
CA SER A 90 -2.51 4.14 1.10
C SER A 90 -3.59 5.07 1.66
N ASP A 91 -4.58 5.43 0.83
CA ASP A 91 -5.67 6.34 1.23
C ASP A 91 -6.53 5.71 2.33
N MET A 92 -6.80 4.41 2.24
CA MET A 92 -7.56 3.68 3.27
C MET A 92 -6.80 3.61 4.59
N LEU A 93 -5.49 3.38 4.57
CA LEU A 93 -4.65 3.36 5.78
C LEU A 93 -4.61 4.74 6.45
N LEU A 94 -4.39 5.82 5.68
CA LEU A 94 -4.42 7.18 6.21
C LEU A 94 -5.83 7.53 6.70
N GLY A 95 -6.86 7.17 5.95
CA GLY A 95 -8.25 7.39 6.33
C GLY A 95 -8.63 6.69 7.63
N ALA A 96 -8.13 5.48 7.88
CA ALA A 96 -8.33 4.79 9.15
C ALA A 96 -7.64 5.52 10.31
N ALA A 97 -6.38 5.94 10.12
CA ALA A 97 -5.63 6.70 11.11
C ALA A 97 -6.28 8.06 11.43
N ASN A 98 -6.74 8.81 10.42
CA ASN A 98 -7.40 10.10 10.60
C ASN A 98 -8.72 10.00 11.39
N ARG A 99 -9.43 8.87 11.30
CA ARG A 99 -10.66 8.66 12.09
C ARG A 99 -10.39 8.60 13.59
N VAL A 100 -9.22 8.10 13.99
CA VAL A 100 -8.80 8.10 15.40
C VAL A 100 -8.75 9.53 15.95
N GLU A 101 -8.15 10.46 15.20
CA GLU A 101 -8.11 11.88 15.56
C GLU A 101 -9.49 12.54 15.44
N THR A 102 -10.20 12.31 14.33
CA THR A 102 -11.51 12.93 14.06
C THR A 102 -12.55 12.61 15.14
N PHE A 103 -12.55 11.37 15.64
CA PHE A 103 -13.46 10.92 16.69
C PHE A 103 -12.88 11.03 18.10
N ASN A 104 -11.70 11.65 18.25
CA ASN A 104 -11.00 11.81 19.53
C ASN A 104 -10.87 10.48 20.31
N ILE A 105 -10.51 9.41 19.60
CA ILE A 105 -10.33 8.08 20.18
C ILE A 105 -8.99 8.07 20.93
N THR A 106 -9.05 7.81 22.24
CA THR A 106 -7.87 7.85 23.12
C THR A 106 -7.39 6.47 23.56
N GLY A 107 -8.26 5.45 23.47
CA GLY A 107 -7.98 4.09 23.93
C GLY A 107 -8.19 3.04 22.85
N LYS A 108 -7.83 1.80 23.18
CA LYS A 108 -7.96 0.65 22.29
C LYS A 108 -9.40 0.42 21.83
N ILE A 109 -9.56 0.18 20.53
CA ILE A 109 -10.81 -0.23 19.92
C ILE A 109 -10.82 -1.77 19.83
N LYS A 110 -11.94 -2.39 20.15
CA LYS A 110 -12.07 -3.85 20.12
C LYS A 110 -11.78 -4.37 18.69
N TYR A 111 -11.00 -5.44 18.60
CA TYR A 111 -10.61 -6.15 17.37
C TYR A 111 -9.74 -5.39 16.36
N THR A 112 -9.49 -4.08 16.53
CA THR A 112 -8.67 -3.32 15.57
C THR A 112 -7.20 -3.73 15.58
N ASP A 113 -6.70 -4.23 16.71
CA ASP A 113 -5.37 -4.83 16.82
C ASP A 113 -5.24 -6.04 15.90
N LYS A 114 -6.23 -6.94 15.88
CA LYS A 114 -6.24 -8.11 15.00
C LYS A 114 -6.38 -7.73 13.53
N ILE A 115 -7.35 -6.86 13.19
CA ILE A 115 -7.59 -6.44 11.79
C ILE A 115 -6.36 -5.72 11.23
N SER A 116 -5.77 -4.79 11.99
CA SER A 116 -4.58 -4.07 11.54
C SER A 116 -3.35 -4.97 11.40
N SER A 117 -3.23 -6.01 12.22
CA SER A 117 -2.19 -7.03 12.08
C SER A 117 -2.34 -7.83 10.79
N ILE A 118 -3.56 -8.24 10.45
CA ILE A 118 -3.86 -8.95 9.20
C ILE A 118 -3.56 -8.06 7.98
N ILE A 119 -4.01 -6.80 7.98
CA ILE A 119 -3.72 -5.84 6.90
C ILE A 119 -2.21 -5.68 6.72
N PHE A 120 -1.45 -5.59 7.81
CA PHE A 120 0.01 -5.51 7.74
C PHE A 120 0.64 -6.76 7.12
N GLN A 121 0.12 -7.96 7.41
CA GLN A 121 0.56 -9.21 6.78
C GLN A 121 0.20 -9.25 5.29
N GLN A 122 -1.04 -8.88 4.92
CA GLN A 122 -1.47 -8.82 3.51
C GLN A 122 -0.60 -7.91 2.67
N ILE A 123 -0.20 -6.76 3.22
CA ILE A 123 0.66 -5.80 2.53
C ILE A 123 2.10 -6.34 2.34
N LYS A 124 2.61 -7.16 3.26
CA LYS A 124 3.89 -7.86 3.06
C LYS A 124 3.82 -8.88 1.92
N GLU A 125 2.77 -9.69 1.90
CA GLU A 125 2.54 -10.66 0.81
C GLU A 125 2.36 -9.94 -0.54
N LEU A 126 1.64 -8.82 -0.54
CA LEU A 126 1.52 -7.96 -1.72
C LEU A 126 2.88 -7.40 -2.16
N GLY A 127 3.75 -7.03 -1.21
CA GLY A 127 5.13 -6.62 -1.50
C GLY A 127 5.94 -7.67 -2.25
N ILE A 128 5.80 -8.94 -1.89
CA ILE A 128 6.41 -10.08 -2.60
C ILE A 128 5.82 -10.19 -4.01
N ALA A 129 4.48 -10.16 -4.12
CA ALA A 129 3.80 -10.25 -5.41
C ALA A 129 4.22 -9.13 -6.39
N ILE A 130 4.36 -7.89 -5.92
CA ILE A 130 4.82 -6.75 -6.74
C ILE A 130 6.24 -6.97 -7.27
N GLN A 131 7.14 -7.52 -6.46
CA GLN A 131 8.51 -7.83 -6.88
C GLN A 131 8.53 -8.91 -7.98
N ASP A 132 7.66 -9.91 -7.87
CA ASP A 132 7.62 -11.04 -8.79
C ASP A 132 7.00 -10.70 -10.17
N ILE A 133 6.26 -9.59 -10.30
CA ILE A 133 5.72 -9.12 -11.60
C ILE A 133 6.84 -8.97 -12.63
N LYS A 134 8.00 -8.40 -12.25
CA LYS A 134 9.15 -8.24 -13.17
C LYS A 134 9.65 -9.58 -13.69
N ALA A 135 9.61 -10.62 -12.85
CA ALA A 135 10.05 -11.97 -13.22
C ALA A 135 8.97 -12.78 -13.96
N ARG A 136 7.78 -12.20 -14.21
CA ARG A 136 6.58 -12.88 -14.74
C ARG A 136 6.23 -14.16 -13.96
N ARG A 137 6.63 -14.19 -12.69
CA ARG A 137 6.24 -15.23 -11.74
C ARG A 137 5.01 -14.69 -11.04
N ILE A 138 3.82 -15.08 -11.49
CA ILE A 138 2.63 -14.77 -10.69
C ILE A 138 2.61 -15.84 -9.61
N ASN A 139 3.16 -15.51 -8.44
CA ASN A 139 2.81 -16.24 -7.24
C ASN A 139 1.32 -16.00 -6.99
N GLU A 140 0.58 -17.07 -6.72
CA GLU A 140 -0.85 -16.97 -6.45
C GLU A 140 -1.06 -16.07 -5.23
N CYS A 141 -1.92 -15.04 -5.33
CA CYS A 141 -2.30 -14.16 -4.21
C CYS A 141 -3.12 -14.89 -3.11
N LYS A 142 -2.99 -16.21 -3.02
CA LYS A 142 -3.71 -17.08 -2.08
C LYS A 142 -3.51 -16.64 -0.65
N ALA A 143 -2.28 -16.29 -0.25
CA ALA A 143 -2.01 -15.80 1.10
C ALA A 143 -2.81 -14.51 1.43
N VAL A 144 -2.92 -13.58 0.47
CA VAL A 144 -3.72 -12.35 0.66
C VAL A 144 -5.21 -12.67 0.82
N ASN A 145 -5.73 -13.61 0.02
CA ASN A 145 -7.13 -14.06 0.08
C ASN A 145 -7.43 -14.82 1.38
N ASP A 146 -6.55 -15.71 1.82
CA ASP A 146 -6.72 -16.47 3.06
C ASP A 146 -6.76 -15.52 4.27
N LEU A 147 -5.91 -14.49 4.27
CA LEU A 147 -5.91 -13.42 5.25
C LEU A 147 -7.17 -12.53 5.19
N GLU A 148 -7.70 -12.27 3.99
CA GLU A 148 -8.96 -11.52 3.85
C GLU A 148 -10.14 -12.28 4.45
N ALA A 149 -10.23 -13.59 4.19
CA ALA A 149 -11.24 -14.45 4.79
C ALA A 149 -11.11 -14.53 6.32
N GLU A 150 -9.91 -14.36 6.88
CA GLU A 150 -9.71 -14.23 8.33
C GLU A 150 -10.19 -12.87 8.85
N ALA A 151 -9.83 -11.77 8.18
CA ALA A 151 -10.26 -10.42 8.53
C ALA A 151 -11.79 -10.30 8.54
N ASP A 152 -12.47 -10.89 7.55
CA ASP A 152 -13.93 -10.89 7.44
C ASP A 152 -14.61 -11.58 8.63
N LYS A 153 -14.06 -12.71 9.09
CA LYS A 153 -14.58 -13.42 10.27
C LYS A 153 -14.45 -12.57 11.53
N ILE A 154 -13.33 -11.85 11.67
CA ILE A 154 -13.11 -10.95 12.82
C ILE A 154 -14.06 -9.75 12.74
N TYR A 155 -14.25 -9.19 11.54
CA TYR A 155 -15.15 -8.09 11.32
C TYR A 155 -16.60 -8.45 11.65
N GLN A 156 -17.06 -9.66 11.32
CA GLN A 156 -18.39 -10.16 11.70
C GLN A 156 -18.60 -10.30 13.22
N GLN A 157 -17.52 -10.35 14.01
CA GLN A 157 -17.57 -10.46 15.48
C GLN A 157 -17.49 -9.09 16.20
N ALA A 158 -17.24 -8.01 15.44
CA ALA A 158 -17.04 -6.65 15.93
C ALA A 158 -18.37 -5.94 16.20
#